data_AF-A0A7V2QDL4-F1
#
_entry.id   AF-A0A7V2QDL4-F1
#
_cell.length_a   1.000
_cell.length_b   1.000
_cell.length_c   1.000
_cell.angle_alpha   90.00
_cell.angle_beta   90.00
_cell.angle_gamma   90.00
#
_symmetry.space_group_name_H-M   'P 1'
#
loop_
_entity.id
_entity.type
_entity.pdbx_description
1 polymer ?
#
loop_
_entity_poly.entity_id
_entity_poly.type
_entity_poly.pdbx_seq_one_letter_code
_entity_poly.pdbx_strand_id
1 'polypeptide(L)'
;MSEQQQEARERVERIIRAARLLGVEVDETDVAQWLTAMAAAEAMEEDLVIDEEAGIYGHKITLLDFDPATLERYRRIADIVQLPDKPNVETAISLAGSAAQGRIQRYPGDCDYFERVNIKAQTREEACRILADLMREKALAFFEGPNYRLIEVKFGTWKTDVVKGGKRIKAGSPISWEPEEVKAGRMEVLRADGEPWTVEWEYGCLDPGWCKMDWVIAEPERGRVVNASNMLDVTWETPDGEIVPLDGFLDPYFQEVYLEAESVPLFAKLAKHISPQSLEEYVRQLSGEVWKYTHKHVNYGKAAKRLYNIFRLTGRHEAAALIREMFDEPAALLYQVWALLDTIDDACCEGSSLDHKTVVRQIDQLIQDVIATVEGPQEQEIVMALLRLRDDVTGWADLGAGWEETITQSRQKVEDLVNGFFRERLLAIPDVVAFLEQLEVEFAD
;
A
#
# COMPACT_ATOMS: atom_id res chain seq x y z
N MET A 1 -9.55 -17.40 -39.57
CA MET A 1 -9.38 -16.53 -38.40
C MET A 1 -10.24 -15.30 -38.61
N SER A 2 -10.95 -14.84 -37.58
CA SER A 2 -11.67 -13.57 -37.65
C SER A 2 -10.67 -12.40 -37.56
N GLU A 3 -11.06 -11.23 -38.06
CA GLU A 3 -10.25 -10.00 -38.05
C GLU A 3 -9.84 -9.61 -36.60
N GLN A 4 -10.74 -9.77 -35.64
CA GLN A 4 -10.48 -9.58 -34.21
C GLN A 4 -9.41 -10.53 -33.63
N GLN A 5 -9.37 -11.79 -34.10
CA GLN A 5 -8.34 -12.75 -33.65
C GLN A 5 -6.96 -12.41 -34.21
N GLN A 6 -6.91 -11.78 -35.38
CA GLN A 6 -5.66 -11.32 -35.99
C GLN A 6 -5.10 -10.10 -35.23
N GLU A 7 -5.96 -9.13 -34.93
CA GLU A 7 -5.59 -7.91 -34.20
C GLU A 7 -5.11 -8.21 -32.77
N ALA A 8 -5.79 -9.11 -32.05
CA ALA A 8 -5.38 -9.54 -30.71
C ALA A 8 -3.99 -10.20 -30.71
N ARG A 9 -3.71 -11.03 -31.73
CA ARG A 9 -2.41 -11.67 -31.89
C ARG A 9 -1.31 -10.66 -32.20
N GLU A 10 -1.56 -9.73 -33.11
CA GLU A 10 -0.61 -8.67 -33.46
C GLU A 10 -0.29 -7.77 -32.25
N ARG A 11 -1.28 -7.53 -31.38
CA ARG A 11 -1.12 -6.81 -30.10
C ARG A 11 -0.19 -7.54 -29.14
N VAL A 12 -0.41 -8.84 -28.92
CA VAL A 12 0.48 -9.68 -28.08
C VAL A 12 1.90 -9.70 -28.63
N GLU A 13 2.06 -9.87 -29.95
CA GLU A 13 3.38 -9.86 -30.58
C GLU A 13 4.11 -8.51 -30.44
N ARG A 14 3.39 -7.38 -30.48
CA ARG A 14 3.98 -6.06 -30.20
C ARG A 14 4.48 -5.96 -28.76
N ILE A 15 3.70 -6.41 -27.79
CA ILE A 15 4.08 -6.40 -26.37
C ILE A 15 5.33 -7.26 -26.15
N ILE A 16 5.35 -8.49 -26.66
CA ILE A 16 6.51 -9.39 -26.54
C ILE A 16 7.75 -8.78 -27.18
N ARG A 17 7.63 -8.18 -28.37
CA ARG A 17 8.76 -7.51 -29.03
C ARG A 17 9.27 -6.32 -28.21
N ALA A 18 8.38 -5.50 -27.67
CA ALA A 18 8.74 -4.36 -26.84
C ALA A 18 9.43 -4.85 -25.55
N ALA A 19 8.84 -5.78 -24.81
CA ALA A 19 9.41 -6.32 -23.59
C ALA A 19 10.80 -6.97 -23.81
N ARG A 20 11.00 -7.72 -24.89
CA ARG A 20 12.32 -8.26 -25.24
C ARG A 20 13.37 -7.16 -25.46
N LEU A 21 12.99 -6.02 -26.05
CA LEU A 21 13.89 -4.87 -26.20
C LEU A 21 14.21 -4.20 -24.87
N LEU A 22 13.33 -4.33 -23.87
CA LEU A 22 13.53 -3.86 -22.50
C LEU A 22 14.36 -4.83 -21.64
N GLY A 23 14.76 -5.98 -22.19
CA GLY A 23 15.37 -7.05 -21.40
C GLY A 23 14.39 -7.61 -20.37
N VAL A 24 13.11 -7.70 -20.76
CA VAL A 24 12.02 -8.26 -19.97
C VAL A 24 11.55 -9.56 -20.64
N GLU A 25 11.65 -10.69 -19.91
CA GLU A 25 11.05 -11.98 -20.23
C GLU A 25 9.52 -11.90 -20.07
N VAL A 26 8.81 -12.46 -21.05
CA VAL A 26 7.35 -12.42 -21.11
C VAL A 26 6.81 -13.82 -21.33
N ASP A 27 5.86 -14.23 -20.51
CA ASP A 27 5.02 -15.39 -20.80
C ASP A 27 3.91 -14.95 -21.78
N GLU A 28 4.10 -15.32 -23.04
CA GLU A 28 3.15 -15.04 -24.13
C GLU A 28 1.72 -15.53 -23.81
N THR A 29 1.61 -16.67 -23.12
CA THR A 29 0.31 -17.26 -22.78
C THR A 29 -0.37 -16.44 -21.72
N ASP A 30 0.36 -16.05 -20.68
CA ASP A 30 -0.17 -15.27 -19.56
C ASP A 30 -0.59 -13.85 -20.02
N VAL A 31 0.25 -13.16 -20.80
CA VAL A 31 -0.10 -11.85 -21.37
C VAL A 31 -1.34 -11.92 -22.27
N ALA A 32 -1.44 -12.96 -23.12
CA ALA A 32 -2.60 -13.14 -23.98
C ALA A 32 -3.89 -13.39 -23.17
N GLN A 33 -3.80 -14.19 -22.09
CA GLN A 33 -4.91 -14.45 -21.18
C GLN A 33 -5.33 -13.17 -20.45
N TRP A 34 -4.38 -12.41 -19.90
CA TRP A 34 -4.66 -11.16 -19.19
C TRP A 34 -5.31 -10.12 -20.10
N LEU A 35 -4.81 -9.91 -21.32
CA LEU A 35 -5.42 -8.98 -22.28
C LEU A 35 -6.84 -9.39 -22.68
N THR A 36 -7.07 -10.70 -22.82
CA THR A 36 -8.41 -11.24 -23.12
C THR A 36 -9.35 -10.99 -21.94
N ALA A 37 -8.89 -11.20 -20.71
CA ALA A 37 -9.66 -10.94 -19.50
C ALA A 37 -9.97 -9.45 -19.32
N MET A 38 -9.02 -8.56 -19.61
CA MET A 38 -9.22 -7.11 -19.59
C MET A 38 -10.27 -6.66 -20.61
N ALA A 39 -10.21 -7.18 -21.85
CA ALA A 39 -11.20 -6.87 -22.87
C ALA A 39 -12.60 -7.41 -22.50
N ALA A 40 -12.67 -8.59 -21.87
CA ALA A 40 -13.93 -9.13 -21.36
C ALA A 40 -14.49 -8.25 -20.21
N ALA A 41 -13.63 -7.81 -19.30
CA ALA A 41 -14.01 -6.92 -18.20
C ALA A 41 -14.53 -5.57 -18.71
N GLU A 42 -13.89 -4.96 -19.72
CA GLU A 42 -14.39 -3.73 -20.36
C GLU A 42 -15.79 -3.90 -20.98
N ALA A 43 -16.10 -5.08 -21.50
CA ALA A 43 -17.40 -5.36 -22.10
C ALA A 43 -18.52 -5.60 -21.08
N MET A 44 -18.19 -5.78 -19.79
CA MET A 44 -19.18 -5.94 -18.72
C MET A 44 -19.77 -4.58 -18.32
N GLU A 45 -21.11 -4.51 -18.24
CA GLU A 45 -21.83 -3.32 -17.78
C GLU A 45 -21.64 -3.06 -16.28
N GLU A 46 -21.50 -4.11 -15.47
CA GLU A 46 -21.27 -4.01 -14.03
C GLU A 46 -19.78 -3.99 -13.71
N ASP A 47 -19.34 -3.00 -12.92
CA ASP A 47 -17.95 -2.87 -12.46
C ASP A 47 -17.61 -3.75 -11.27
N LEU A 48 -18.62 -4.13 -10.48
CA LEU A 48 -18.47 -5.01 -9.32
C LEU A 48 -18.62 -6.46 -9.76
N VAL A 49 -17.71 -7.32 -9.32
CA VAL A 49 -17.77 -8.77 -9.54
C VAL A 49 -17.69 -9.48 -8.20
N ILE A 50 -18.49 -10.53 -8.04
CA ILE A 50 -18.50 -11.42 -6.87
C ILE A 50 -17.96 -12.77 -7.32
N ASP A 51 -16.93 -13.25 -6.64
CA ASP A 51 -16.43 -14.61 -6.75
C ASP A 51 -17.06 -15.46 -5.64
N GLU A 52 -18.13 -16.17 -5.97
CA GLU A 52 -18.87 -17.01 -5.02
C GLU A 52 -18.04 -18.21 -4.52
N GLU A 53 -17.07 -18.68 -5.30
CA GLU A 53 -16.24 -19.82 -4.94
C GLU A 53 -15.21 -19.43 -3.87
N ALA A 54 -14.54 -18.29 -4.07
CA ALA A 54 -13.59 -17.74 -3.11
C ALA A 54 -14.26 -16.98 -1.94
N GLY A 55 -15.51 -16.54 -2.12
CA GLY A 55 -16.25 -15.74 -1.15
C GLY A 55 -15.70 -14.31 -1.05
N ILE A 56 -15.20 -13.76 -2.17
CA ILE A 56 -14.63 -12.41 -2.26
C ILE A 56 -15.37 -11.58 -3.31
N TYR A 57 -15.19 -10.27 -3.28
CA TYR A 57 -15.71 -9.39 -4.33
C TYR A 57 -14.84 -8.15 -4.49
N GLY A 58 -15.01 -7.44 -5.60
CA GLY A 58 -14.26 -6.22 -5.87
C GLY A 58 -14.47 -5.70 -7.28
N HIS A 59 -13.72 -4.67 -7.64
CA HIS A 59 -13.76 -4.16 -9.00
C HIS A 59 -13.26 -5.23 -9.99
N LYS A 60 -13.95 -5.41 -11.11
CA LYS A 60 -13.70 -6.46 -12.12
C LYS A 60 -12.23 -6.56 -12.56
N ILE A 61 -11.58 -5.42 -12.79
CA ILE A 61 -10.16 -5.34 -13.17
C ILE A 61 -9.24 -5.76 -12.02
N THR A 62 -9.60 -5.42 -10.77
CA THR A 62 -8.77 -5.72 -9.60
C THR A 62 -8.82 -7.18 -9.21
N LEU A 63 -9.97 -7.85 -9.37
CA LEU A 63 -10.04 -9.31 -9.17
C LEU A 63 -9.17 -10.09 -10.16
N LEU A 64 -8.89 -9.56 -11.35
CA LEU A 64 -7.96 -10.19 -12.31
C LEU A 64 -6.51 -10.22 -11.80
N ASP A 65 -6.14 -9.28 -10.93
CA ASP A 65 -4.79 -9.14 -10.38
C ASP A 65 -4.63 -9.83 -9.02
N PHE A 66 -5.73 -10.29 -8.43
CA PHE A 66 -5.72 -10.98 -7.13
C PHE A 66 -5.30 -12.45 -7.27
N ASP A 67 -4.50 -12.94 -6.32
CA ASP A 67 -4.12 -14.35 -6.22
C ASP A 67 -4.91 -15.04 -5.08
N PRO A 68 -5.92 -15.87 -5.40
CA PRO A 68 -6.72 -16.58 -4.41
C PRO A 68 -5.90 -17.49 -3.49
N ALA A 69 -4.72 -17.96 -3.91
CA ALA A 69 -3.85 -18.79 -3.07
C ALA A 69 -3.36 -18.07 -1.81
N THR A 70 -3.41 -16.73 -1.80
CA THR A 70 -3.04 -15.90 -0.65
C THR A 70 -4.20 -15.56 0.29
N LEU A 71 -5.44 -15.90 -0.09
CA LEU A 71 -6.64 -15.45 0.61
C LEU A 71 -6.71 -15.91 2.07
N GLU A 72 -6.43 -17.18 2.34
CA GLU A 72 -6.49 -17.72 3.70
C GLU A 72 -5.49 -17.02 4.63
N ARG A 73 -4.30 -16.70 4.12
CA ARG A 73 -3.30 -15.92 4.85
C ARG A 73 -3.85 -14.55 5.23
N TYR A 74 -4.44 -13.84 4.27
CA TYR A 74 -4.99 -12.51 4.51
C TYR A 74 -6.22 -12.52 5.42
N ARG A 75 -7.07 -13.55 5.39
CA ARG A 75 -8.17 -13.71 6.36
C ARG A 75 -7.65 -13.91 7.79
N ARG A 76 -6.61 -14.73 7.99
CA ARG A 76 -5.99 -14.89 9.32
C ARG A 76 -5.41 -13.60 9.88
N ILE A 77 -4.83 -12.75 9.02
CA ILE A 77 -4.35 -11.44 9.43
C ILE A 77 -5.53 -10.47 9.66
N ALA A 78 -6.58 -10.55 8.82
CA ALA A 78 -7.81 -9.77 8.99
C ALA A 78 -8.42 -9.98 10.38
N ASP A 79 -8.43 -11.21 10.92
CA ASP A 79 -8.89 -11.49 12.29
C ASP A 79 -8.21 -10.61 13.35
N ILE A 80 -6.93 -10.26 13.13
CA ILE A 80 -6.16 -9.40 14.02
C ILE A 80 -6.48 -7.93 13.81
N VAL A 81 -6.69 -7.48 12.56
CA VAL A 81 -6.73 -6.04 12.25
C VAL A 81 -8.14 -5.47 12.04
N GLN A 82 -9.11 -6.30 11.64
CA GLN A 82 -10.48 -5.87 11.29
C GLN A 82 -11.28 -5.44 12.50
N LEU A 83 -12.16 -4.46 12.33
CA LEU A 83 -13.13 -4.09 13.35
C LEU A 83 -14.32 -5.06 13.34
N PRO A 84 -14.85 -5.43 14.51
CA PRO A 84 -15.99 -6.32 14.57
C PRO A 84 -17.28 -5.58 14.22
N ASP A 85 -18.20 -6.26 13.54
CA ASP A 85 -19.60 -5.84 13.46
C ASP A 85 -20.21 -5.69 14.87
N LYS A 86 -21.06 -4.68 15.04
CA LYS A 86 -21.93 -4.48 16.22
C LYS A 86 -23.35 -4.16 15.75
N PRO A 87 -24.39 -4.24 16.60
CA PRO A 87 -25.76 -3.94 16.18
C PRO A 87 -25.95 -2.59 15.47
N ASN A 88 -25.10 -1.61 15.77
CA ASN A 88 -25.09 -0.27 15.19
C ASN A 88 -23.80 0.06 14.40
N VAL A 89 -22.96 -0.94 14.11
CA VAL A 89 -21.73 -0.79 13.32
C VAL A 89 -21.66 -1.92 12.31
N GLU A 90 -21.62 -1.57 11.03
CA GLU A 90 -21.44 -2.52 9.93
C GLU A 90 -20.03 -2.32 9.36
N THR A 91 -19.30 -3.41 9.14
CA THR A 91 -17.95 -3.35 8.56
C THR A 91 -17.81 -4.14 7.27
N ALA A 92 -16.87 -3.74 6.42
CA ALA A 92 -16.47 -4.48 5.23
C ALA A 92 -14.95 -4.32 5.03
N ILE A 93 -14.19 -5.34 5.41
CA ILE A 93 -12.75 -5.34 5.23
C ILE A 93 -12.35 -5.79 3.82
N SER A 94 -11.39 -5.08 3.26
CA SER A 94 -10.75 -5.40 1.99
C SER A 94 -9.24 -5.32 2.09
N LEU A 95 -8.57 -5.99 1.17
CA LEU A 95 -7.18 -5.71 0.85
C LEU A 95 -7.13 -4.53 -0.12
N ALA A 96 -6.14 -3.67 0.05
CA ALA A 96 -5.88 -2.54 -0.82
C ALA A 96 -4.42 -2.55 -1.32
N GLY A 97 -4.15 -1.70 -2.30
CA GLY A 97 -2.78 -1.42 -2.75
C GLY A 97 -2.02 -2.66 -3.21
N SER A 98 -0.80 -2.84 -2.66
CA SER A 98 0.11 -3.95 -3.00
C SER A 98 -0.49 -5.32 -2.68
N ALA A 99 -1.19 -5.43 -1.55
CA ALA A 99 -1.75 -6.67 -1.04
C ALA A 99 -2.88 -7.24 -1.92
N ALA A 100 -3.64 -6.35 -2.59
CA ALA A 100 -4.70 -6.71 -3.53
C ALA A 100 -4.21 -7.16 -4.91
N GLN A 101 -2.93 -6.94 -5.24
CA GLN A 101 -2.36 -7.19 -6.57
C GLN A 101 -1.44 -8.41 -6.59
N GLY A 102 -1.78 -9.48 -5.86
CA GLY A 102 -0.90 -10.63 -5.59
C GLY A 102 -0.32 -11.34 -6.83
N ARG A 103 -0.95 -11.28 -8.00
CA ARG A 103 -0.39 -11.82 -9.24
C ARG A 103 0.77 -11.00 -9.78
N ILE A 104 0.75 -9.68 -9.56
CA ILE A 104 1.74 -8.72 -10.07
C ILE A 104 2.73 -8.34 -8.97
N GLN A 105 2.28 -8.33 -7.73
CA GLN A 105 3.08 -8.05 -6.54
C GLN A 105 3.16 -9.32 -5.70
N ARG A 106 3.84 -10.34 -6.23
CA ARG A 106 3.98 -11.67 -5.60
C ARG A 106 4.59 -11.62 -4.19
N TYR A 107 5.28 -10.53 -3.88
CA TYR A 107 5.94 -10.31 -2.59
C TYR A 107 5.65 -8.90 -2.03
N PRO A 108 4.45 -8.66 -1.47
CA PRO A 108 4.14 -7.38 -0.86
C PRO A 108 4.99 -7.20 0.41
N GLY A 109 5.52 -5.99 0.61
CA GLY A 109 6.33 -5.64 1.78
C GLY A 109 5.49 -5.41 3.04
N ASP A 110 4.21 -5.12 2.86
CA ASP A 110 3.20 -4.80 3.86
C ASP A 110 1.88 -5.54 3.55
N CYS A 111 0.99 -5.58 4.53
CA CYS A 111 -0.39 -6.04 4.38
C CYS A 111 -1.32 -4.85 4.60
N ASP A 112 -1.65 -4.16 3.51
CA ASP A 112 -2.55 -3.01 3.54
C ASP A 112 -4.01 -3.47 3.46
N TYR A 113 -4.73 -3.22 4.55
CA TYR A 113 -6.17 -3.34 4.63
C TYR A 113 -6.83 -1.99 4.54
N PHE A 114 -8.04 -2.03 3.99
CA PHE A 114 -8.96 -0.93 3.93
C PHE A 114 -10.32 -1.43 4.39
N GLU A 115 -10.90 -0.79 5.39
CA GLU A 115 -12.15 -1.22 6.00
C GLU A 115 -13.18 -0.11 5.95
N ARG A 116 -14.32 -0.40 5.31
CA ARG A 116 -15.48 0.48 5.37
C ARG A 116 -16.19 0.26 6.70
N VAL A 117 -16.42 1.32 7.44
CA VAL A 117 -17.06 1.27 8.78
C VAL A 117 -18.25 2.20 8.78
N ASN A 118 -19.46 1.65 8.73
CA ASN A 118 -20.68 2.43 8.77
C ASN A 118 -21.33 2.39 10.15
N ILE A 119 -21.42 3.55 10.79
CA ILE A 119 -21.92 3.70 12.16
C ILE A 119 -23.31 4.33 12.14
N LYS A 120 -24.30 3.61 12.67
CA LYS A 120 -25.67 4.11 12.85
C LYS A 120 -25.79 4.78 14.21
N ALA A 121 -26.09 6.07 14.24
CA ALA A 121 -26.20 6.85 15.47
C ALA A 121 -27.16 8.04 15.34
N GLN A 122 -27.67 8.55 16.46
CA GLN A 122 -28.61 9.69 16.46
C GLN A 122 -27.92 10.99 16.08
N THR A 123 -26.65 11.15 16.45
CA THR A 123 -25.86 12.35 16.11
C THR A 123 -24.45 11.97 15.67
N ARG A 124 -23.81 12.88 14.93
CA ARG A 124 -22.40 12.73 14.53
C ARG A 124 -21.48 12.54 15.74
N GLU A 125 -21.73 13.27 16.83
CA GLU A 125 -20.93 13.16 18.06
C GLU A 125 -21.10 11.82 18.75
N GLU A 126 -22.26 11.17 18.63
CA GLU A 126 -22.45 9.80 19.07
C GLU A 126 -21.70 8.82 18.17
N ALA A 127 -21.76 8.99 16.84
CA ALA A 127 -20.99 8.17 15.90
C ALA A 127 -19.48 8.25 16.15
N CYS A 128 -18.94 9.47 16.37
CA CYS A 128 -17.52 9.67 16.71
C CYS A 128 -17.13 8.98 18.02
N ARG A 129 -18.01 8.96 19.03
CA ARG A 129 -17.76 8.25 20.30
C ARG A 129 -17.77 6.74 20.10
N ILE A 130 -18.74 6.21 19.34
CA ILE A 130 -18.78 4.79 18.98
C ILE A 130 -17.50 4.37 18.26
N LEU A 131 -17.02 5.19 17.32
CA LEU A 131 -15.75 4.95 16.63
C LEU A 131 -14.56 4.93 17.61
N ALA A 132 -14.49 5.94 18.49
CA ALA A 132 -13.43 6.03 19.49
C ALA A 132 -13.37 4.80 20.40
N ASP A 133 -14.53 4.34 20.88
CA ASP A 133 -14.64 3.14 21.71
C ASP A 133 -14.25 1.89 20.91
N LEU A 134 -14.76 1.75 19.69
CA LEU A 134 -14.49 0.61 18.81
C LEU A 134 -13.01 0.45 18.48
N MET A 135 -12.34 1.53 18.06
CA MET A 135 -10.91 1.52 17.75
C MET A 135 -10.07 1.21 18.99
N ARG A 136 -10.39 1.82 20.14
CA ARG A 136 -9.65 1.58 21.38
C ARG A 136 -9.85 0.17 21.91
N GLU A 137 -11.08 -0.35 21.90
CA GLU A 137 -11.37 -1.74 22.26
C GLU A 137 -10.59 -2.72 21.37
N LYS A 138 -10.58 -2.51 20.04
CA LYS A 138 -9.81 -3.33 19.11
C LYS A 138 -8.31 -3.28 19.41
N ALA A 139 -7.76 -2.08 19.59
CA ALA A 139 -6.35 -1.87 19.91
C ALA A 139 -5.94 -2.60 21.18
N LEU A 140 -6.79 -2.59 22.22
CA LEU A 140 -6.51 -3.26 23.49
C LEU A 140 -6.69 -4.77 23.43
N ALA A 141 -7.68 -5.25 22.67
CA ALA A 141 -7.90 -6.68 22.46
C ALA A 141 -6.72 -7.32 21.68
N PHE A 142 -6.15 -6.59 20.74
CA PHE A 142 -5.01 -7.02 19.92
C PHE A 142 -3.75 -6.19 20.21
N PHE A 143 -3.52 -5.85 21.48
CA PHE A 143 -2.38 -5.04 21.91
C PHE A 143 -1.05 -5.74 21.68
N GLU A 144 -0.93 -6.96 22.17
CA GLU A 144 0.22 -7.84 22.01
C GLU A 144 -0.26 -9.30 22.14
N GLY A 145 0.22 -10.17 21.27
CA GLY A 145 -0.10 -11.59 21.25
C GLY A 145 1.10 -12.44 20.81
N PRO A 146 0.91 -13.76 20.64
CA PRO A 146 2.02 -14.68 20.33
C PRO A 146 2.77 -14.34 19.05
N ASN A 147 2.11 -13.71 18.09
CA ASN A 147 2.62 -13.43 16.76
C ASN A 147 2.22 -12.04 16.24
N TYR A 148 1.75 -11.13 17.09
CA TYR A 148 1.40 -9.77 16.68
C TYR A 148 1.63 -8.76 17.80
N ARG A 149 1.84 -7.50 17.44
CA ARG A 149 1.93 -6.38 18.38
C ARG A 149 1.44 -5.09 17.72
N LEU A 150 0.63 -4.32 18.44
CA LEU A 150 0.19 -2.99 18.02
C LEU A 150 1.38 -2.02 17.98
N ILE A 151 1.49 -1.24 16.91
CA ILE A 151 2.55 -0.25 16.69
C ILE A 151 2.03 1.17 16.83
N GLU A 152 0.89 1.49 16.20
CA GLU A 152 0.36 2.86 16.15
C GLU A 152 -1.15 2.83 15.96
N VAL A 153 -1.82 3.85 16.50
CA VAL A 153 -3.21 4.18 16.13
C VAL A 153 -3.28 5.64 15.73
N LYS A 154 -3.88 5.94 14.58
CA LYS A 154 -4.23 7.30 14.17
C LYS A 154 -5.70 7.53 14.41
N PHE A 155 -6.01 8.51 15.25
CA PHE A 155 -7.37 8.90 15.60
C PHE A 155 -7.39 10.34 16.08
N GLY A 156 -8.07 11.20 15.32
CA GLY A 156 -8.20 12.62 15.60
C GLY A 156 -7.35 13.52 14.72
N THR A 157 -7.71 14.81 14.69
CA THR A 157 -6.98 15.88 14.01
C THR A 157 -6.62 16.99 15.00
N TRP A 158 -5.36 17.41 15.03
CA TRP A 158 -4.91 18.50 15.89
C TRP A 158 -5.61 19.83 15.55
N LYS A 159 -6.31 20.46 16.49
CA LYS A 159 -6.93 21.78 16.27
C LYS A 159 -6.00 22.95 16.58
N THR A 160 -4.83 22.69 17.12
CA THR A 160 -3.80 23.68 17.44
C THR A 160 -2.42 23.08 17.23
N ASP A 161 -1.40 23.93 17.11
CA ASP A 161 -0.01 23.50 17.06
C ASP A 161 0.40 22.88 18.41
N VAL A 162 1.09 21.75 18.36
CA VAL A 162 1.61 21.05 19.54
C VAL A 162 3.08 20.63 19.34
N VAL A 163 3.75 20.28 20.43
CA VAL A 163 5.05 19.61 20.40
C VAL A 163 4.91 18.27 21.10
N LYS A 164 5.14 17.17 20.35
CA LYS A 164 5.14 15.79 20.86
C LYS A 164 6.52 15.17 20.60
N GLY A 165 7.14 14.58 21.62
CA GLY A 165 8.48 13.98 21.48
C GLY A 165 9.54 14.94 20.93
N GLY A 166 9.47 16.23 21.28
CA GLY A 166 10.37 17.28 20.77
C GLY A 166 10.10 17.73 19.32
N LYS A 167 9.15 17.11 18.61
CA LYS A 167 8.77 17.48 17.23
C LYS A 167 7.55 18.40 17.24
N ARG A 168 7.64 19.51 16.50
CA ARG A 168 6.50 20.42 16.31
C ARG A 168 5.53 19.84 15.28
N ILE A 169 4.26 19.76 15.65
CA ILE A 169 3.17 19.26 14.82
C ILE A 169 2.19 20.42 14.61
N LYS A 170 1.79 20.65 13.36
CA LYS A 170 0.88 21.76 13.00
C LYS A 170 -0.57 21.37 13.20
N ALA A 171 -1.41 22.35 13.51
CA ALA A 171 -2.87 22.19 13.40
C ALA A 171 -3.27 21.64 12.02
N GLY A 172 -4.28 20.78 11.99
CA GLY A 172 -4.73 20.04 10.80
C GLY A 172 -3.99 18.72 10.56
N SER A 173 -2.91 18.44 11.30
CA SER A 173 -2.20 17.15 11.18
C SER A 173 -2.97 16.03 11.90
N PRO A 174 -2.95 14.79 11.39
CA PRO A 174 -3.48 13.63 12.09
C PRO A 174 -2.79 13.42 13.45
N ILE A 175 -3.54 12.94 14.43
CA ILE A 175 -3.03 12.58 15.76
C ILE A 175 -2.60 11.12 15.73
N SER A 176 -1.35 10.87 16.10
CA SER A 176 -0.78 9.53 16.22
C SER A 176 -0.59 9.17 17.69
N TRP A 177 -1.15 8.04 18.08
CA TRP A 177 -1.14 7.49 19.44
C TRP A 177 -0.21 6.28 19.47
N GLU A 178 0.73 6.29 20.41
CA GLU A 178 1.52 5.12 20.75
C GLU A 178 0.65 4.10 21.50
N PRO A 179 0.96 2.79 21.46
CA PRO A 179 0.15 1.77 22.09
C PRO A 179 -0.13 2.06 23.58
N GLU A 180 0.90 2.45 24.34
CA GLU A 180 0.73 2.77 25.76
C GLU A 180 -0.12 4.03 26.00
N GLU A 181 -0.14 4.99 25.07
CA GLU A 181 -1.04 6.16 25.12
C GLU A 181 -2.49 5.74 24.88
N VAL A 182 -2.74 4.84 23.92
CA VAL A 182 -4.07 4.24 23.68
C VAL A 182 -4.56 3.51 24.92
N LYS A 183 -3.68 2.72 25.55
CA LYS A 183 -3.97 2.00 26.80
C LYS A 183 -4.24 2.94 27.96
N ALA A 184 -3.46 3.99 28.12
CA ALA A 184 -3.69 5.02 29.12
C ALA A 184 -4.97 5.83 28.86
N GLY A 185 -5.42 5.89 27.60
CA GLY A 185 -6.54 6.73 27.16
C GLY A 185 -6.17 8.22 27.09
N ARG A 186 -4.87 8.54 27.12
CA ARG A 186 -4.35 9.91 27.10
C ARG A 186 -2.89 9.96 26.71
N MET A 187 -2.44 11.11 26.20
CA MET A 187 -1.04 11.41 25.92
C MET A 187 -0.62 12.73 26.53
N GLU A 188 0.69 12.92 26.72
CA GLU A 188 1.26 14.19 27.19
C GLU A 188 1.98 14.90 26.04
N VAL A 189 1.61 16.15 25.78
CA VAL A 189 2.24 17.01 24.78
C VAL A 189 2.56 18.37 25.39
N LEU A 190 3.29 19.22 24.66
CA LEU A 190 3.40 20.64 24.97
C LEU A 190 2.57 21.45 23.98
N ARG A 191 1.97 22.53 24.46
CA ARG A 191 1.44 23.59 23.60
C ARG A 191 2.58 24.32 22.90
N ALA A 192 2.27 25.11 21.87
CA ALA A 192 3.26 25.88 21.13
C ALA A 192 4.05 26.90 21.99
N ASP A 193 3.51 27.31 23.13
CA ASP A 193 4.16 28.18 24.13
C ASP A 193 4.99 27.41 25.17
N GLY A 194 5.01 26.08 25.12
CA GLY A 194 5.74 25.21 26.03
C GLY A 194 4.95 24.75 27.26
N GLU A 195 3.68 25.15 27.42
CA GLU A 195 2.85 24.65 28.52
C GLU A 195 2.53 23.16 28.35
N PRO A 196 2.71 22.31 29.39
CA PRO A 196 2.27 20.92 29.35
C PRO A 196 0.76 20.80 29.15
N TRP A 197 0.35 19.84 28.33
CA TRP A 197 -1.04 19.54 28.05
C TRP A 197 -1.28 18.04 27.94
N THR A 198 -2.12 17.53 28.84
CA THR A 198 -2.67 16.18 28.75
C THR A 198 -3.84 16.17 27.75
N VAL A 199 -3.72 15.32 26.73
CA VAL A 199 -4.73 15.15 25.67
C VAL A 199 -5.40 13.81 25.89
N GLU A 200 -6.69 13.85 26.23
CA GLU A 200 -7.52 12.66 26.42
C GLU A 200 -7.91 12.04 25.06
N TRP A 201 -8.12 10.73 25.02
CA TRP A 201 -8.53 9.97 23.82
C TRP A 201 -9.74 10.58 23.10
N GLU A 202 -10.71 11.06 23.88
CA GLU A 202 -11.95 11.68 23.38
C GLU A 202 -11.70 12.97 22.61
N TYR A 203 -10.51 13.58 22.67
CA TYR A 203 -10.15 14.69 21.80
C TYR A 203 -10.29 14.32 20.32
N GLY A 204 -10.00 13.07 19.95
CA GLY A 204 -10.16 12.60 18.58
C GLY A 204 -11.61 12.63 18.09
N CYS A 205 -12.60 12.56 18.98
CA CYS A 205 -14.03 12.63 18.62
C CYS A 205 -14.44 13.98 18.03
N LEU A 206 -13.70 15.06 18.31
CA LEU A 206 -13.98 16.39 17.76
C LEU A 206 -13.89 16.38 16.23
N ASP A 207 -12.91 15.65 15.71
CA ASP A 207 -12.64 15.49 14.30
C ASP A 207 -11.77 14.24 14.12
N PRO A 208 -12.40 13.06 13.90
CA PRO A 208 -11.68 11.81 13.77
C PRO A 208 -10.60 11.85 12.69
N GLY A 209 -10.86 12.60 11.61
CA GLY A 209 -9.96 12.71 10.47
C GLY A 209 -9.53 11.35 9.94
N TRP A 210 -8.27 11.28 9.51
CA TRP A 210 -7.67 10.06 8.97
C TRP A 210 -7.47 9.00 10.07
N CYS A 211 -8.26 7.92 10.00
CA CYS A 211 -8.28 6.85 10.98
C CYS A 211 -7.53 5.62 10.49
N LYS A 212 -6.55 5.14 11.28
CA LYS A 212 -5.70 4.00 10.90
C LYS A 212 -5.25 3.22 12.13
N MET A 213 -5.07 1.91 12.01
CA MET A 213 -4.47 1.07 13.05
C MET A 213 -3.37 0.19 12.46
N ASP A 214 -2.22 0.12 13.13
CA ASP A 214 -1.02 -0.52 12.62
C ASP A 214 -0.50 -1.60 13.57
N TRP A 215 -0.21 -2.78 13.03
CA TRP A 215 0.39 -3.90 13.74
C TRP A 215 1.64 -4.40 13.03
N VAL A 216 2.55 -4.98 13.82
CA VAL A 216 3.58 -5.87 13.32
C VAL A 216 3.10 -7.30 13.53
N ILE A 217 3.20 -8.16 12.52
CA ILE A 217 2.75 -9.55 12.56
C ILE A 217 3.92 -10.46 12.18
N ALA A 218 4.23 -11.41 13.05
CA ALA A 218 5.15 -12.49 12.78
C ALA A 218 4.44 -13.62 12.04
N GLU A 219 5.06 -14.13 10.98
CA GLU A 219 4.64 -15.32 10.23
C GLU A 219 5.72 -16.40 10.36
N PRO A 220 5.76 -17.16 11.48
CA PRO A 220 6.81 -18.14 11.73
C PRO A 220 6.94 -19.20 10.63
N GLU A 221 5.83 -19.58 10.00
CA GLU A 221 5.77 -20.54 8.90
C GLU A 221 6.49 -20.05 7.64
N ARG A 222 6.63 -18.73 7.48
CA ARG A 222 7.37 -18.07 6.39
C ARG A 222 8.70 -17.48 6.85
N GLY A 223 9.00 -17.55 8.15
CA GLY A 223 10.24 -17.01 8.74
C GLY A 223 10.39 -15.50 8.57
N ARG A 224 9.29 -14.75 8.58
CA ARG A 224 9.29 -13.29 8.36
C ARG A 224 8.39 -12.53 9.31
N VAL A 225 8.53 -11.21 9.29
CA VAL A 225 7.68 -10.25 9.97
C VAL A 225 7.14 -9.28 8.92
N VAL A 226 5.86 -8.90 9.03
CA VAL A 226 5.19 -7.98 8.11
C VAL A 226 4.46 -6.90 8.89
N ASN A 227 4.44 -5.69 8.35
CA ASN A 227 3.55 -4.64 8.84
C ASN A 227 2.16 -4.87 8.27
N ALA A 228 1.13 -4.78 9.11
CA ALA A 228 -0.26 -4.86 8.73
C ALA A 228 -0.98 -3.57 9.15
N SER A 229 -1.44 -2.84 8.15
CA SER A 229 -2.14 -1.56 8.30
C SER A 229 -3.63 -1.79 8.07
N ASN A 230 -4.50 -1.19 8.88
CA ASN A 230 -5.93 -1.10 8.57
C ASN A 230 -6.36 0.36 8.50
N MET A 231 -6.64 0.85 7.29
CA MET A 231 -7.19 2.18 7.03
C MET A 231 -8.71 2.13 7.15
N LEU A 232 -9.31 3.02 7.94
CA LEU A 232 -10.75 3.04 8.17
C LEU A 232 -11.42 4.17 7.37
N ASP A 233 -12.32 3.80 6.47
CA ASP A 233 -13.22 4.72 5.76
C ASP A 233 -14.56 4.74 6.49
N VAL A 234 -14.69 5.72 7.39
CA VAL A 234 -15.76 5.73 8.39
C VAL A 234 -16.88 6.66 7.97
N THR A 235 -18.09 6.12 7.91
CA THR A 235 -19.32 6.87 7.65
C THR A 235 -20.25 6.88 8.87
N TRP A 236 -20.94 7.99 9.07
CA TRP A 236 -22.09 8.08 9.95
C TRP A 236 -23.38 7.98 9.14
N GLU A 237 -24.21 7.01 9.49
CA GLU A 237 -25.59 6.89 8.99
C GLU A 237 -26.54 7.57 9.97
N THR A 238 -27.22 8.62 9.49
CA THR A 238 -28.20 9.39 10.28
C THR A 238 -29.47 8.57 10.52
N PRO A 239 -30.34 8.96 11.47
CA PRO A 239 -31.64 8.29 11.68
C PRO A 239 -32.55 8.28 10.44
N ASP A 240 -32.36 9.22 9.51
CA ASP A 240 -33.09 9.32 8.25
C ASP A 240 -32.43 8.50 7.12
N GLY A 241 -31.30 7.84 7.39
CA GLY A 241 -30.56 6.98 6.45
C GLY A 241 -29.58 7.71 5.54
N GLU A 242 -29.28 8.98 5.81
CA GLU A 242 -28.22 9.71 5.08
C GLU A 242 -26.84 9.22 5.53
N ILE A 243 -25.92 9.01 4.58
CA ILE A 243 -24.55 8.56 4.82
C ILE A 243 -23.61 9.75 4.69
N VAL A 244 -22.88 10.04 5.77
CA VAL A 244 -21.95 11.18 5.87
C VAL A 244 -20.56 10.67 6.25
N PRO A 245 -19.54 10.81 5.39
CA PRO A 245 -18.16 10.48 5.75
C PRO A 245 -17.67 11.34 6.92
N LEU A 246 -17.01 10.72 7.90
CA LEU A 246 -16.59 11.44 9.11
C LEU A 246 -15.36 12.32 8.90
N ASP A 247 -14.52 11.99 7.93
CA ASP A 247 -13.35 12.75 7.47
C ASP A 247 -13.66 13.69 6.28
N GLY A 248 -14.87 13.58 5.73
CA GLY A 248 -15.36 14.40 4.61
C GLY A 248 -15.13 13.81 3.22
N PHE A 249 -14.62 12.58 3.10
CA PHE A 249 -14.39 11.93 1.81
C PHE A 249 -14.79 10.45 1.87
N LEU A 250 -15.27 9.89 0.76
CA LEU A 250 -15.56 8.46 0.64
C LEU A 250 -14.66 7.89 -0.45
N ASP A 251 -13.73 7.01 -0.07
CA ASP A 251 -12.70 6.54 -1.00
C ASP A 251 -13.26 5.61 -2.08
N PRO A 252 -12.74 5.73 -3.32
CA PRO A 252 -13.12 4.86 -4.43
C PRO A 252 -12.52 3.46 -4.28
N TYR A 253 -13.31 2.44 -4.62
CA TYR A 253 -12.97 1.03 -4.40
C TYR A 253 -12.15 0.35 -5.51
N PHE A 254 -11.60 1.12 -6.46
CA PHE A 254 -11.02 0.56 -7.69
C PHE A 254 -9.82 -0.36 -7.46
N GLN A 255 -9.24 -0.40 -6.25
CA GLN A 255 -8.11 -1.27 -5.88
C GLN A 255 -8.41 -2.22 -4.72
N GLU A 256 -9.68 -2.34 -4.34
CA GLU A 256 -10.09 -3.09 -3.15
C GLU A 256 -10.55 -4.51 -3.53
N VAL A 257 -10.07 -5.50 -2.77
CA VAL A 257 -10.56 -6.88 -2.79
C VAL A 257 -11.17 -7.20 -1.43
N TYR A 258 -12.48 -7.24 -1.37
CA TYR A 258 -13.23 -7.53 -0.15
C TYR A 258 -13.19 -9.00 0.19
N LEU A 259 -12.96 -9.29 1.47
CA LEU A 259 -12.61 -10.64 1.91
C LEU A 259 -13.82 -11.50 2.25
N GLU A 260 -15.00 -10.91 2.49
CA GLU A 260 -16.20 -11.63 2.91
C GLU A 260 -17.42 -11.18 2.08
N ALA A 261 -17.98 -12.08 1.27
CA ALA A 261 -19.12 -11.76 0.40
C ALA A 261 -20.38 -11.32 1.16
N GLU A 262 -20.49 -11.66 2.45
CA GLU A 262 -21.55 -11.23 3.35
C GLU A 262 -21.62 -9.71 3.51
N SER A 263 -20.52 -8.98 3.28
CA SER A 263 -20.47 -7.51 3.37
C SER A 263 -20.92 -6.78 2.10
N VAL A 264 -21.27 -7.50 1.03
CA VAL A 264 -21.78 -6.92 -0.23
C VAL A 264 -22.95 -5.94 -0.02
N PRO A 265 -23.94 -6.20 0.86
CA PRO A 265 -25.02 -5.23 1.10
C PRO A 265 -24.53 -3.89 1.65
N LEU A 266 -23.55 -3.89 2.55
CA LEU A 266 -22.93 -2.67 3.07
C LEU A 266 -22.20 -1.95 1.94
N PHE A 267 -21.37 -2.66 1.19
CA PHE A 267 -20.65 -2.09 0.07
C PHE A 267 -21.59 -1.47 -0.96
N ALA A 268 -22.63 -2.19 -1.40
CA ALA A 268 -23.59 -1.71 -2.39
C ALA A 268 -24.39 -0.50 -1.88
N LYS A 269 -24.58 -0.37 -0.57
CA LYS A 269 -25.14 0.82 0.06
C LYS A 269 -24.18 2.00 -0.09
N LEU A 270 -22.92 1.85 0.30
CA LEU A 270 -21.91 2.93 0.27
C LEU A 270 -21.50 3.34 -1.15
N ALA A 271 -21.36 2.38 -2.07
CA ALA A 271 -20.95 2.62 -3.45
C ALA A 271 -21.91 3.55 -4.22
N LYS A 272 -23.19 3.61 -3.83
CA LYS A 272 -24.17 4.56 -4.41
C LYS A 272 -23.88 6.02 -4.08
N HIS A 273 -23.11 6.27 -3.02
CA HIS A 273 -22.70 7.61 -2.59
C HIS A 273 -21.34 8.03 -3.18
N ILE A 274 -20.67 7.13 -3.90
CA ILE A 274 -19.44 7.45 -4.62
C ILE A 274 -19.79 8.29 -5.85
N SER A 275 -19.04 9.38 -6.06
CA SER A 275 -19.25 10.29 -7.17
C SER A 275 -19.16 9.58 -8.54
N PRO A 276 -19.99 9.93 -9.54
CA PRO A 276 -19.81 9.49 -10.92
C PRO A 276 -18.46 9.91 -11.53
N GLN A 277 -17.82 10.96 -10.99
CA GLN A 277 -16.48 11.43 -11.39
C GLN A 277 -15.35 10.80 -10.56
N SER A 278 -15.67 9.84 -9.68
CA SER A 278 -14.69 9.22 -8.77
C SER A 278 -13.51 8.60 -9.50
N LEU A 279 -13.72 8.01 -10.68
CA LEU A 279 -12.63 7.46 -11.48
C LEU A 279 -11.68 8.55 -12.01
N GLU A 280 -12.22 9.65 -12.53
CA GLU A 280 -11.42 10.77 -13.04
C GLU A 280 -10.62 11.42 -11.90
N GLU A 281 -11.27 11.63 -10.76
CA GLU A 281 -10.64 12.20 -9.57
C GLU A 281 -9.56 11.27 -9.00
N TYR A 282 -9.84 9.97 -8.97
CA TYR A 282 -8.88 8.95 -8.58
C TYR A 282 -7.65 8.94 -9.50
N VAL A 283 -7.87 8.96 -10.82
CA VAL A 283 -6.78 9.04 -11.81
C VAL A 283 -5.97 10.32 -11.61
N ARG A 284 -6.61 11.47 -11.39
CA ARG A 284 -5.93 12.75 -11.11
C ARG A 284 -5.07 12.70 -9.84
N GLN A 285 -5.56 12.08 -8.77
CA GLN A 285 -4.78 11.88 -7.55
C GLN A 285 -3.54 11.00 -7.81
N LEU A 286 -3.72 9.88 -8.52
CA LEU A 286 -2.60 9.02 -8.90
C LEU A 286 -1.60 9.74 -9.82
N SER A 287 -2.07 10.56 -10.75
CA SER A 287 -1.23 11.41 -11.61
C SER A 287 -0.34 12.35 -10.80
N GLY A 288 -0.88 12.98 -9.75
CA GLY A 288 -0.11 13.80 -8.83
C GLY A 288 0.98 13.01 -8.08
N GLU A 289 0.67 11.78 -7.65
CA GLU A 289 1.68 10.88 -7.06
C GLU A 289 2.74 10.45 -8.08
N VAL A 290 2.38 10.17 -9.34
CA VAL A 290 3.36 9.90 -10.42
C VAL A 290 4.30 11.09 -10.55
N TRP A 291 3.77 12.31 -10.67
CA TRP A 291 4.59 13.52 -10.81
C TRP A 291 5.54 13.71 -9.62
N LYS A 292 5.04 13.51 -8.38
CA LYS A 292 5.85 13.55 -7.16
C LYS A 292 7.01 12.56 -7.20
N TYR A 293 6.76 11.31 -7.63
CA TYR A 293 7.78 10.26 -7.71
C TYR A 293 8.71 10.37 -8.92
N THR A 294 8.43 11.27 -9.88
CA THR A 294 9.38 11.57 -10.96
C THR A 294 10.16 12.87 -10.72
N HIS A 295 9.75 13.74 -9.80
CA HIS A 295 10.36 15.07 -9.58
C HIS A 295 10.86 15.36 -8.18
N LYS A 296 10.04 15.14 -7.15
CA LYS A 296 10.34 15.58 -5.77
C LYS A 296 11.01 14.48 -4.96
N HIS A 297 10.46 13.28 -5.02
CA HIS A 297 10.93 12.11 -4.28
C HIS A 297 11.15 10.98 -5.28
N VAL A 298 12.22 11.11 -6.08
CA VAL A 298 12.42 10.27 -7.27
C VAL A 298 12.39 8.78 -6.90
N ASN A 299 11.36 8.07 -7.36
CA ASN A 299 11.18 6.63 -7.18
C ASN A 299 10.34 6.07 -8.34
N TYR A 300 11.02 5.63 -9.39
CA TYR A 300 10.39 5.12 -10.61
C TYR A 300 9.66 3.79 -10.40
N GLY A 301 10.00 3.01 -9.36
CA GLY A 301 9.23 1.83 -8.98
C GLY A 301 7.84 2.20 -8.44
N LYS A 302 7.74 3.22 -7.57
CA LYS A 302 6.46 3.76 -7.10
C LYS A 302 5.67 4.41 -8.24
N ALA A 303 6.33 5.15 -9.12
CA ALA A 303 5.70 5.73 -10.32
C ALA A 303 5.12 4.64 -11.24
N ALA A 304 5.88 3.57 -11.51
CA ALA A 304 5.43 2.45 -12.34
C ALA A 304 4.17 1.78 -11.77
N LYS A 305 4.08 1.56 -10.45
CA LYS A 305 2.86 1.03 -9.81
C LYS A 305 1.64 1.94 -10.00
N ARG A 306 1.81 3.26 -9.92
CA ARG A 306 0.70 4.21 -10.14
C ARG A 306 0.29 4.26 -11.61
N LEU A 307 1.26 4.26 -12.52
CA LEU A 307 1.02 4.20 -13.96
C LEU A 307 0.32 2.90 -14.38
N TYR A 308 0.71 1.75 -13.82
CA TYR A 308 0.01 0.49 -14.05
C TYR A 308 -1.48 0.60 -13.73
N ASN A 309 -1.77 1.18 -12.56
CA ASN A 309 -3.14 1.39 -12.10
C ASN A 309 -3.92 2.39 -12.96
N ILE A 310 -3.31 3.50 -13.35
CA ILE A 310 -3.94 4.46 -14.26
C ILE A 310 -4.22 3.78 -15.61
N PHE A 311 -3.24 3.11 -16.19
CA PHE A 311 -3.34 2.56 -17.54
C PHE A 311 -4.32 1.40 -17.66
N ARG A 312 -4.38 0.50 -16.66
CA ARG A 312 -5.39 -0.57 -16.64
C ARG A 312 -6.82 -0.04 -16.46
N LEU A 313 -7.01 1.06 -15.74
CA LEU A 313 -8.33 1.67 -15.52
C LEU A 313 -8.78 2.61 -16.65
N THR A 314 -7.85 3.05 -17.51
CA THR A 314 -8.12 4.03 -18.59
C THR A 314 -8.03 3.43 -20.00
N GLY A 315 -8.03 2.10 -20.13
CA GLY A 315 -8.02 1.39 -21.43
C GLY A 315 -6.64 1.32 -22.11
N ARG A 316 -5.57 1.82 -21.48
CA ARG A 316 -4.18 1.75 -22.01
C ARG A 316 -3.53 0.39 -21.73
N HIS A 317 -4.21 -0.70 -22.11
CA HIS A 317 -3.82 -2.05 -21.68
C HIS A 317 -2.50 -2.56 -22.25
N GLU A 318 -2.03 -2.05 -23.40
CA GLU A 318 -0.71 -2.45 -23.92
C GLU A 318 0.40 -1.96 -23.00
N ALA A 319 0.34 -0.68 -22.62
CA ALA A 319 1.30 -0.09 -21.69
C ALA A 319 1.15 -0.69 -20.28
N ALA A 320 -0.07 -0.96 -19.82
CA ALA A 320 -0.30 -1.64 -18.55
C ALA A 320 0.30 -3.06 -18.55
N ALA A 321 0.17 -3.82 -19.64
CA ALA A 321 0.79 -5.14 -19.77
C ALA A 321 2.32 -5.03 -19.70
N LEU A 322 2.93 -4.09 -20.44
CA LEU A 322 4.39 -3.89 -20.39
C LEU A 322 4.89 -3.52 -18.99
N ILE A 323 4.16 -2.65 -18.27
CA ILE A 323 4.50 -2.32 -16.88
C ILE A 323 4.29 -3.53 -15.97
N ARG A 324 3.24 -4.32 -16.17
CA ARG A 324 2.97 -5.54 -15.41
C ARG A 324 4.12 -6.54 -15.53
N GLU A 325 4.64 -6.78 -16.73
CA GLU A 325 5.76 -7.74 -16.93
C GLU A 325 7.03 -7.29 -16.18
N MET A 326 7.25 -5.98 -16.01
CA MET A 326 8.34 -5.47 -15.17
C MET A 326 8.22 -5.89 -13.68
N PHE A 327 7.02 -6.26 -13.23
CA PHE A 327 6.74 -6.71 -11.86
C PHE A 327 6.45 -8.22 -11.75
N ASP A 328 6.16 -8.90 -12.86
CA ASP A 328 5.94 -10.35 -12.86
C ASP A 328 7.26 -11.13 -12.90
N GLU A 329 8.32 -10.47 -13.35
CA GLU A 329 9.66 -11.02 -13.36
C GLU A 329 10.27 -11.23 -11.97
N PRO A 330 11.21 -12.17 -11.87
CA PRO A 330 12.05 -12.30 -10.69
C PRO A 330 12.71 -10.94 -10.29
N ALA A 331 13.02 -10.05 -11.25
CA ALA A 331 13.58 -8.72 -11.00
C ALA A 331 12.66 -7.77 -10.20
N ALA A 332 11.36 -8.06 -10.09
CA ALA A 332 10.44 -7.36 -9.19
C ALA A 332 10.83 -7.47 -7.71
N LEU A 333 11.63 -8.48 -7.36
CA LEU A 333 12.26 -8.61 -6.04
C LEU A 333 13.15 -7.42 -5.70
N LEU A 334 13.70 -6.70 -6.70
CA LEU A 334 14.39 -5.44 -6.49
C LEU A 334 13.50 -4.37 -5.85
N TYR A 335 12.18 -4.48 -5.94
CA TYR A 335 11.30 -3.58 -5.21
C TYR A 335 11.29 -3.86 -3.71
N GLN A 336 11.51 -5.11 -3.27
CA GLN A 336 11.64 -5.42 -1.85
C GLN A 336 12.86 -4.74 -1.22
N VAL A 337 13.84 -4.31 -2.02
CA VAL A 337 14.97 -3.50 -1.54
C VAL A 337 14.46 -2.36 -0.68
N TRP A 338 13.44 -1.62 -1.12
CA TRP A 338 12.93 -0.47 -0.35
C TRP A 338 12.36 -0.88 1.01
N ALA A 339 11.54 -1.94 1.05
CA ALA A 339 11.00 -2.46 2.31
C ALA A 339 12.09 -3.02 3.25
N LEU A 340 13.13 -3.64 2.68
CA LEU A 340 14.29 -4.09 3.43
C LEU A 340 15.12 -2.93 3.99
N LEU A 341 15.32 -1.88 3.19
CA LEU A 341 16.05 -0.68 3.62
C LEU A 341 15.30 0.05 4.74
N ASP A 342 13.97 0.17 4.65
CA ASP A 342 13.15 0.70 5.74
C ASP A 342 13.27 -0.18 7.01
N THR A 343 13.29 -1.52 6.86
CA THR A 343 13.51 -2.46 7.97
C THR A 343 14.91 -2.32 8.59
N ILE A 344 15.94 -2.02 7.78
CA ILE A 344 17.30 -1.74 8.26
C ILE A 344 17.30 -0.45 9.07
N ASP A 345 16.61 0.60 8.61
CA ASP A 345 16.51 1.88 9.33
C ASP A 345 15.88 1.67 10.71
N ASP A 346 14.79 0.89 10.79
CA ASP A 346 14.14 0.51 12.06
C ASP A 346 15.02 -0.37 12.96
N ALA A 347 15.86 -1.22 12.38
CA ALA A 347 16.80 -2.07 13.11
C ALA A 347 18.00 -1.30 13.67
N CYS A 348 18.43 -0.24 12.98
CA CYS A 348 19.58 0.58 13.35
C CYS A 348 19.24 1.69 14.37
N CYS A 349 17.97 1.91 14.69
CA CYS A 349 17.55 2.89 15.71
C CYS A 349 17.90 2.45 17.14
N GLU A 350 18.30 3.41 17.99
CA GLU A 350 18.59 3.15 19.41
C GLU A 350 17.38 2.49 20.12
N GLY A 351 17.59 1.30 20.68
CA GLY A 351 16.54 0.54 21.38
C GLY A 351 15.76 -0.47 20.52
N SER A 352 16.15 -0.67 19.25
CA SER A 352 15.55 -1.69 18.40
C SER A 352 15.74 -3.10 18.96
N SER A 353 14.68 -3.92 18.89
CA SER A 353 14.69 -5.32 19.32
C SER A 353 14.99 -6.31 18.19
N LEU A 354 15.25 -5.79 16.98
CA LEU A 354 15.51 -6.58 15.78
C LEU A 354 16.91 -7.18 15.83
N ASP A 355 17.01 -8.51 15.71
CA ASP A 355 18.29 -9.22 15.65
C ASP A 355 19.02 -8.88 14.34
N HIS A 356 20.24 -8.34 14.44
CA HIS A 356 21.09 -8.04 13.28
C HIS A 356 21.25 -9.26 12.36
N LYS A 357 21.23 -10.49 12.90
CA LYS A 357 21.28 -11.72 12.09
C LYS A 357 20.06 -11.88 11.18
N THR A 358 18.89 -11.41 11.60
CA THR A 358 17.67 -11.45 10.79
C THR A 358 17.78 -10.50 9.61
N VAL A 359 18.26 -9.28 9.86
CA VAL A 359 18.51 -8.27 8.81
C VAL A 359 19.53 -8.79 7.79
N VAL A 360 20.63 -9.37 8.26
CA VAL A 360 21.66 -9.97 7.40
C VAL A 360 21.10 -11.12 6.55
N ARG A 361 20.29 -12.00 7.13
CA ARG A 361 19.64 -13.09 6.38
C ARG A 361 18.71 -12.55 5.30
N GLN A 362 18.01 -11.45 5.54
CA GLN A 362 17.17 -10.82 4.52
C GLN A 362 18.01 -10.20 3.40
N ILE A 363 19.14 -9.54 3.73
CA ILE A 363 20.07 -9.03 2.71
C ILE A 363 20.67 -10.18 1.89
N ASP A 364 21.08 -11.29 2.55
CA ASP A 364 21.60 -12.48 1.86
C ASP A 364 20.56 -13.11 0.93
N GLN A 365 19.30 -13.17 1.35
CA GLN A 365 18.21 -13.65 0.50
C GLN A 365 18.02 -12.73 -0.71
N LEU A 366 18.00 -11.42 -0.48
CA LEU A 366 17.89 -10.46 -1.57
C LEU A 366 19.06 -10.55 -2.56
N ILE A 367 20.29 -10.79 -2.10
CA ILE A 367 21.44 -11.03 -2.99
C ILE A 367 21.20 -12.27 -3.85
N GLN A 368 20.75 -13.39 -3.25
CA GLN A 368 20.45 -14.61 -3.99
C GLN A 368 19.35 -14.39 -5.02
N ASP A 369 18.33 -13.62 -4.64
CA ASP A 369 17.25 -13.23 -5.51
C ASP A 369 17.83 -12.40 -6.68
N VAL A 370 18.56 -11.30 -6.44
CA VAL A 370 19.16 -10.50 -7.53
C VAL A 370 19.99 -11.35 -8.51
N ILE A 371 20.82 -12.27 -8.00
CA ILE A 371 21.61 -13.19 -8.85
C ILE A 371 20.72 -14.11 -9.69
N ALA A 372 19.61 -14.59 -9.14
CA ALA A 372 18.68 -15.46 -9.85
C ALA A 372 17.79 -14.71 -10.85
N THR A 373 17.77 -13.38 -10.80
CA THR A 373 16.66 -12.59 -11.36
C THR A 373 17.08 -11.47 -12.30
N VAL A 374 18.27 -10.92 -12.12
CA VAL A 374 18.84 -9.86 -12.95
C VAL A 374 20.00 -10.45 -13.72
N GLU A 375 20.16 -10.08 -14.99
CA GLU A 375 21.29 -10.54 -15.80
C GLU A 375 22.19 -9.37 -16.23
N GLY A 376 23.48 -9.66 -16.36
CA GLY A 376 24.44 -8.77 -17.02
C GLY A 376 25.05 -7.70 -16.11
N PRO A 377 25.57 -6.59 -16.65
CA PRO A 377 26.33 -5.61 -15.87
C PRO A 377 25.53 -4.98 -14.70
N GLN A 378 24.21 -4.82 -14.86
CA GLN A 378 23.34 -4.27 -13.83
C GLN A 378 23.21 -5.22 -12.61
N GLU A 379 23.09 -6.53 -12.84
CA GLU A 379 23.12 -7.55 -11.78
C GLU A 379 24.38 -7.40 -10.94
N GLN A 380 25.54 -7.34 -11.61
CA GLN A 380 26.83 -7.25 -10.94
C GLN A 380 26.92 -5.99 -10.07
N GLU A 381 26.44 -4.84 -10.55
CA GLU A 381 26.45 -3.59 -9.77
C GLU A 381 25.55 -3.67 -8.54
N ILE A 382 24.33 -4.20 -8.68
CA ILE A 382 23.37 -4.33 -7.57
C ILE A 382 23.88 -5.33 -6.53
N VAL A 383 24.34 -6.51 -6.96
CA VAL A 383 24.90 -7.53 -6.06
C VAL A 383 26.10 -6.98 -5.29
N MET A 384 27.00 -6.27 -5.96
CA MET A 384 28.15 -5.66 -5.30
C MET A 384 27.76 -4.57 -4.29
N ALA A 385 26.71 -3.80 -4.57
CA ALA A 385 26.18 -2.81 -3.63
C ALA A 385 25.52 -3.48 -2.42
N LEU A 386 24.73 -4.54 -2.62
CA LEU A 386 24.10 -5.31 -1.54
C LEU A 386 25.12 -6.04 -0.66
N LEU A 387 26.18 -6.61 -1.25
CA LEU A 387 27.28 -7.22 -0.49
C LEU A 387 27.97 -6.19 0.42
N ARG A 388 28.20 -4.96 -0.09
CA ARG A 388 28.75 -3.87 0.73
C ARG A 388 27.81 -3.48 1.85
N LEU A 389 26.51 -3.30 1.56
CA LEU A 389 25.50 -3.01 2.57
C LEU A 389 25.48 -4.08 3.68
N ARG A 390 25.56 -5.37 3.31
CA ARG A 390 25.66 -6.47 4.28
C ARG A 390 26.91 -6.35 5.16
N ASP A 391 28.06 -6.08 4.55
CA ASP A 391 29.33 -5.97 5.26
C ASP A 391 29.32 -4.75 6.23
N ASP A 392 28.69 -3.65 5.81
CA ASP A 392 28.50 -2.45 6.63
C ASP A 392 27.54 -2.74 7.81
N VAL A 393 26.39 -3.37 7.56
CA VAL A 393 25.41 -3.74 8.61
C VAL A 393 25.98 -4.74 9.62
N THR A 394 26.84 -5.67 9.19
CA THR A 394 27.48 -6.65 10.09
C THR A 394 28.63 -6.06 10.92
N GLY A 395 29.11 -4.86 10.60
CA GLY A 395 30.31 -4.28 11.21
C GLY A 395 31.56 -5.11 10.91
N TRP A 396 31.59 -5.82 9.77
CA TRP A 396 32.75 -6.63 9.38
C TRP A 396 34.00 -5.77 9.14
N ALA A 397 33.79 -4.51 8.72
CA ALA A 397 34.78 -3.45 8.81
C ALA A 397 34.60 -2.65 10.12
N ASP A 398 35.70 -2.36 10.82
CA ASP A 398 35.69 -1.50 12.01
C ASP A 398 35.50 -0.02 11.59
N LEU A 399 34.24 0.36 11.40
CA LEU A 399 33.84 1.67 10.84
C LEU A 399 33.78 2.79 11.89
N GLY A 400 33.99 2.47 13.18
CA GLY A 400 34.05 3.44 14.27
C GLY A 400 32.82 4.37 14.32
N ALA A 401 33.05 5.65 14.64
CA ALA A 401 31.98 6.65 14.81
C ALA A 401 31.27 7.09 13.50
N GLY A 402 31.67 6.57 12.33
CA GLY A 402 31.06 6.88 11.02
C GLY A 402 30.14 5.77 10.48
N TRP A 403 29.77 4.82 11.33
CA TRP A 403 29.03 3.63 10.93
C TRP A 403 27.63 3.94 10.36
N GLU A 404 26.85 4.79 11.03
CA GLU A 404 25.50 5.19 10.57
C GLU A 404 25.53 5.93 9.22
N GLU A 405 26.50 6.83 9.03
CA GLU A 405 26.69 7.54 7.77
C GLU A 405 27.08 6.59 6.63
N THR A 406 27.91 5.59 6.93
CA THR A 406 28.34 4.58 5.94
C THR A 406 27.18 3.69 5.51
N ILE A 407 26.36 3.20 6.46
CA ILE A 407 25.14 2.44 6.15
C ILE A 407 24.19 3.28 5.29
N THR A 408 24.00 4.55 5.64
CA THR A 408 23.15 5.49 4.88
C THR A 408 23.63 5.64 3.43
N GLN A 409 24.95 5.78 3.22
CA GLN A 409 25.53 5.89 1.87
C GLN A 409 25.39 4.59 1.06
N SER A 410 25.66 3.45 1.68
CA SER A 410 25.51 2.14 1.03
C SER A 410 24.04 1.87 0.67
N ARG A 411 23.11 2.21 1.56
CA ARG A 411 21.65 2.21 1.31
C ARG A 411 21.30 3.05 0.09
N GLN A 412 21.69 4.33 0.08
CA GLN A 412 21.42 5.24 -1.05
C GLN A 412 21.97 4.68 -2.37
N LYS A 413 23.12 4.00 -2.35
CA LYS A 413 23.67 3.41 -3.56
C LYS A 413 22.82 2.27 -4.10
N VAL A 414 22.27 1.40 -3.26
CA VAL A 414 21.34 0.34 -3.70
C VAL A 414 20.06 0.98 -4.25
N GLU A 415 19.50 1.97 -3.55
CA GLU A 415 18.33 2.73 -3.97
C GLU A 415 18.49 3.33 -5.38
N ASP A 416 19.61 4.00 -5.63
CA ASP A 416 19.89 4.66 -6.90
C ASP A 416 19.98 3.66 -8.06
N LEU A 417 20.61 2.50 -7.84
CA LEU A 417 20.74 1.45 -8.86
C LEU A 417 19.39 0.84 -9.20
N VAL A 418 18.59 0.49 -8.18
CA VAL A 418 17.24 -0.05 -8.35
C VAL A 418 16.34 0.98 -9.03
N ASN A 419 16.41 2.23 -8.62
CA ASN A 419 15.64 3.31 -9.23
C ASN A 419 16.03 3.52 -10.70
N GLY A 420 17.32 3.45 -11.03
CA GLY A 420 17.83 3.47 -12.41
C GLY A 420 17.26 2.33 -13.25
N PHE A 421 17.24 1.12 -12.72
CA PHE A 421 16.65 -0.06 -13.38
C PHE A 421 15.18 0.17 -13.77
N PHE A 422 14.34 0.67 -12.85
CA PHE A 422 12.94 0.96 -13.13
C PHE A 422 12.80 2.13 -14.11
N ARG A 423 13.61 3.18 -13.95
CA ARG A 423 13.58 4.38 -14.81
C ARG A 423 13.83 4.04 -16.27
N GLU A 424 14.90 3.29 -16.56
CA GLU A 424 15.29 2.95 -17.94
C GLU A 424 14.18 2.17 -18.65
N ARG A 425 13.61 1.17 -17.99
CA ARG A 425 12.52 0.34 -18.55
C ARG A 425 11.24 1.13 -18.73
N LEU A 426 10.85 1.93 -17.73
CA LEU A 426 9.62 2.70 -17.76
C LEU A 426 9.65 3.76 -18.88
N LEU A 427 10.77 4.46 -19.05
CA LEU A 427 10.94 5.49 -20.10
C LEU A 427 11.09 4.92 -21.51
N ALA A 428 11.27 3.62 -21.65
CA ALA A 428 11.28 2.96 -22.95
C ALA A 428 9.88 2.52 -23.42
N ILE A 429 8.84 2.73 -22.59
CA ILE A 429 7.43 2.57 -22.97
C ILE A 429 6.90 3.92 -23.51
N PRO A 430 6.54 4.04 -24.81
CA PRO A 430 6.14 5.32 -25.39
C PRO A 430 4.94 5.98 -24.70
N ASP A 431 3.94 5.19 -24.31
CA ASP A 431 2.73 5.70 -23.63
C ASP A 431 3.04 6.28 -22.24
N VAL A 432 4.06 5.76 -21.56
CA VAL A 432 4.57 6.35 -20.31
C VAL A 432 5.18 7.71 -20.61
N VAL A 433 6.08 7.78 -21.59
CA VAL A 433 6.76 9.05 -21.93
C VAL A 433 5.72 10.12 -22.30
N ALA A 434 4.77 9.78 -23.17
CA ALA A 434 3.69 10.68 -23.55
C ALA A 434 2.83 11.10 -22.35
N PHE A 435 2.58 10.20 -21.40
CA PHE A 435 1.84 10.53 -20.18
C PHE A 435 2.64 11.47 -19.27
N LEU A 436 3.93 11.21 -19.05
CA LEU A 436 4.79 12.09 -18.25
C LEU A 436 4.90 13.48 -18.87
N GLU A 437 5.04 13.58 -20.19
CA GLU A 437 5.01 14.87 -20.91
C GLU A 437 3.70 15.63 -20.71
N GLN A 438 2.56 14.94 -20.63
CA GLN A 438 1.26 15.55 -20.31
C GLN A 438 1.24 16.08 -18.87
N LEU A 439 1.80 15.33 -17.92
CA LEU A 439 1.91 15.77 -16.52
C LEU A 439 2.78 17.01 -16.37
N GLU A 440 3.85 17.14 -17.17
CA GLU A 440 4.67 18.36 -17.16
C GLU A 440 3.83 19.59 -17.47
N VAL A 441 2.87 19.49 -18.39
CA VAL A 441 1.98 20.61 -18.74
C VAL A 441 0.95 20.86 -17.65
N GLU A 442 0.40 19.80 -17.04
CA GLU A 442 -0.64 19.87 -16.03
C GLU A 442 -0.14 20.41 -14.69
N PHE A 443 1.10 20.09 -14.32
CA PHE A 443 1.73 20.46 -13.04
C PHE A 443 2.86 21.49 -13.19
N ALA A 444 3.00 22.11 -14.37
CA ALA A 444 3.86 23.29 -14.57
C ALA A 444 3.22 24.54 -13.96
N ASP A 445 3.14 24.59 -12.63
CA ASP A 445 2.94 25.82 -11.85
C ASP A 445 3.60 25.72 -10.47
#